data_AF-A0A1I3VKJ6-F1
#
_entry.id   AF-A0A1I3VKJ6-F1
#
_cell.length_a   1.000
_cell.length_b   1.000
_cell.length_c   1.000
_cell.angle_alpha   90.00
_cell.angle_beta   90.00
_cell.angle_gamma   90.00
#
_symmetry.space_group_name_H-M   'P 1'
#
loop_
_entity.id
_entity.type
_entity.pdbx_description
1 polymer ?
#
loop_
_entity_poly.entity_id
_entity_poly.type
_entity_poly.pdbx_seq_one_letter_code
_entity_poly.pdbx_strand_id
1 'polypeptide(L)'
;MPIEKNQVVLFHYSVRDEQGNVVEDSRSGEPNAYLHGHGGIIKGLEEALEGREAGDVFSVTVTPEKAYGPRKPDAIQRVPIKHLVGAKRWKPGMIAQVQTEKGPRHVLVAKVGHKFADVDTNHPMAGRTLTFDINILEVRDADAEELAHGHAHGPGGHH
;
A
#
# COMPACT_ATOMS: atom_id res chain seq x y z
N MET A 1 -0.34 -0.92 -26.42
CA MET A 1 0.12 0.43 -26.01
C MET A 1 0.97 0.22 -24.77
N PRO A 2 2.25 0.63 -24.80
CA PRO A 2 3.13 0.53 -23.64
C PRO A 2 2.74 1.53 -22.56
N ILE A 3 2.91 1.12 -21.30
CA ILE A 3 2.70 1.96 -20.12
C ILE A 3 3.77 3.04 -20.09
N GLU A 4 3.34 4.29 -20.18
CA GLU A 4 4.16 5.50 -20.13
C GLU A 4 3.57 6.53 -19.17
N LYS A 5 4.35 7.60 -18.89
CA LYS A 5 3.91 8.67 -18.00
C LYS A 5 2.58 9.27 -18.48
N ASN A 6 1.68 9.56 -17.53
CA ASN A 6 0.34 10.12 -17.77
C ASN A 6 -0.68 9.12 -18.35
N GLN A 7 -0.43 7.82 -18.22
CA GLN A 7 -1.42 6.80 -18.56
C GLN A 7 -2.08 6.22 -17.32
N VAL A 8 -3.37 5.92 -17.46
CA VAL A 8 -4.13 5.17 -16.47
C VAL A 8 -4.06 3.70 -16.81
N VAL A 9 -3.65 2.92 -15.82
CA VAL A 9 -3.48 1.47 -15.96
C VAL A 9 -4.43 0.79 -15.00
N LEU A 10 -5.28 -0.07 -15.56
CA LEU A 10 -6.14 -0.98 -14.81
C LEU A 10 -5.45 -2.33 -14.73
N PHE A 11 -5.25 -2.83 -13.52
CA PHE A 11 -4.58 -4.10 -13.31
C PHE A 11 -5.12 -4.80 -12.06
N HIS A 12 -5.05 -6.12 -12.07
CA HIS A 12 -5.15 -6.90 -10.85
C HIS A 12 -3.76 -7.23 -10.34
N TYR A 13 -3.65 -7.33 -9.02
CA TYR A 13 -2.43 -7.79 -8.39
C TYR A 13 -2.69 -8.81 -7.29
N SER A 14 -1.69 -9.65 -7.02
CA SER A 14 -1.61 -10.49 -5.83
C SER A 14 -0.28 -10.25 -5.16
N VAL A 15 -0.29 -10.01 -3.85
CA VAL A 15 0.91 -9.76 -3.05
C VAL A 15 1.20 -10.99 -2.23
N ARG A 16 2.41 -11.51 -2.36
CA ARG A 16 2.94 -12.60 -1.55
C ARG A 16 4.11 -12.13 -0.69
N ASP A 17 4.13 -12.60 0.55
CA ASP A 17 5.25 -12.39 1.46
C ASP A 17 6.43 -13.32 1.08
N GLU A 18 7.59 -13.13 1.71
CA GLU A 18 8.81 -13.94 1.51
C GLU A 18 8.59 -15.43 1.79
N GLN A 19 7.57 -15.75 2.61
CA GLN A 19 7.17 -17.13 2.92
C GLN A 19 6.19 -17.73 1.88
N GLY A 20 5.86 -17.01 0.80
CA GLY A 20 4.91 -17.43 -0.23
C GLY A 20 3.43 -17.30 0.17
N ASN A 21 3.14 -16.79 1.36
CA ASN A 21 1.78 -16.54 1.82
C ASN A 21 1.18 -15.35 1.08
N VAL A 22 -0.03 -15.50 0.53
CA VAL A 22 -0.78 -14.39 -0.07
C VAL A 22 -1.21 -13.45 1.05
N VAL A 23 -0.72 -12.21 1.00
CA VAL A 23 -1.03 -11.15 1.96
C VAL A 23 -2.26 -10.36 1.50
N GLU A 24 -2.33 -10.09 0.20
CA GLU A 24 -3.41 -9.32 -0.41
C GLU A 24 -3.65 -9.82 -1.84
N ASP A 25 -4.90 -9.81 -2.28
CA ASP A 25 -5.27 -10.23 -3.63
C ASP A 25 -6.43 -9.40 -4.15
N SER A 26 -6.22 -8.71 -5.26
CA SER A 26 -7.23 -7.90 -5.94
C SER A 26 -8.00 -8.70 -7.00
N ARG A 27 -7.56 -9.91 -7.38
CA ARG A 27 -8.20 -10.69 -8.47
C ARG A 27 -9.61 -11.15 -8.14
N SER A 28 -9.97 -11.18 -6.85
CA SER A 28 -11.32 -11.53 -6.40
C SER A 28 -12.27 -10.33 -6.30
N GLY A 29 -11.82 -9.11 -6.59
CA GLY A 29 -12.59 -7.87 -6.48
C GLY A 29 -12.52 -7.00 -7.74
N GLU A 30 -12.66 -5.68 -7.55
CA GLU A 30 -12.50 -4.72 -8.65
C GLU A 30 -11.02 -4.51 -9.01
N PRO A 31 -10.73 -4.24 -10.29
CA PRO A 31 -9.37 -3.95 -10.74
C PRO A 31 -8.88 -2.63 -10.15
N ASN A 32 -7.60 -2.59 -9.81
CA ASN A 32 -6.98 -1.36 -9.33
C ASN A 32 -6.61 -0.47 -10.52
N ALA A 33 -6.99 0.80 -10.43
CA ALA A 33 -6.62 1.82 -11.39
C ALA A 33 -5.58 2.75 -10.76
N TYR A 34 -4.50 3.04 -11.47
CA TYR A 34 -3.52 4.05 -11.05
C TYR A 34 -3.04 4.88 -12.23
N LEU A 35 -2.50 6.06 -11.92
CA LEU A 35 -1.91 6.98 -12.88
C LEU A 35 -0.39 6.84 -12.85
N HIS A 36 0.21 6.41 -13.97
CA HIS A 36 1.64 6.14 -14.08
C HIS A 36 2.47 7.42 -14.09
N GLY A 37 3.50 7.46 -13.24
CA GLY A 37 4.43 8.58 -13.13
C GLY A 37 3.96 9.70 -12.19
N HIS A 38 2.93 9.45 -11.38
CA HIS A 38 2.39 10.37 -10.38
C HIS A 38 2.47 9.81 -8.95
N GLY A 39 3.09 8.65 -8.74
CA GLY A 39 3.29 8.08 -7.40
C GLY A 39 2.01 7.50 -6.78
N GLY A 40 1.08 7.02 -7.60
CA GLY A 40 -0.14 6.35 -7.14
C GLY A 40 0.10 4.95 -6.55
N ILE A 41 1.25 4.33 -6.86
CA ILE A 41 1.66 3.01 -6.38
C ILE A 41 3.10 3.05 -5.85
N ILE A 42 3.54 1.95 -5.24
CA ILE A 42 4.92 1.81 -4.77
C ILE A 42 5.91 1.91 -5.94
N LYS A 43 7.05 2.57 -5.69
CA LYS A 43 8.05 2.86 -6.72
C LYS A 43 8.52 1.62 -7.50
N GLY A 44 8.79 0.53 -6.79
CA GLY A 44 9.28 -0.69 -7.44
C GLY A 44 8.24 -1.37 -8.34
N LEU A 45 6.95 -1.13 -8.09
CA LEU A 45 5.87 -1.64 -8.94
C LEU A 45 5.70 -0.75 -10.18
N GLU A 46 5.74 0.57 -9.99
CA GLU A 46 5.72 1.55 -11.09
C GLU A 46 6.88 1.31 -12.08
N GLU A 47 8.11 1.15 -11.58
CA GLU A 47 9.29 0.83 -12.39
C GLU A 47 9.15 -0.49 -13.17
N ALA A 48 8.42 -1.47 -12.63
CA ALA A 48 8.24 -2.78 -13.24
C ALA A 48 7.13 -2.81 -14.29
N LEU A 49 6.16 -1.89 -14.17
CA LEU A 49 5.05 -1.72 -15.10
C LEU A 49 5.44 -0.85 -16.29
N GLU A 50 6.43 0.02 -16.16
CA GLU A 50 6.90 0.88 -17.25
C GLU A 50 7.28 0.07 -18.50
N GLY A 51 6.69 0.44 -19.64
CA GLY A 51 6.90 -0.21 -20.93
C GLY A 51 6.13 -1.53 -21.14
N ARG A 52 5.36 -2.01 -20.15
CA ARG A 52 4.46 -3.18 -20.30
C ARG A 52 3.18 -2.81 -21.04
N GLU A 53 2.45 -3.79 -21.55
CA GLU A 53 1.22 -3.55 -22.32
C GLU A 53 -0.01 -4.18 -21.67
N ALA A 54 -1.20 -3.75 -22.08
CA ALA A 54 -2.44 -4.41 -21.67
C ALA A 54 -2.43 -5.90 -22.07
N GLY A 55 -2.80 -6.78 -21.14
CA GLY A 55 -2.75 -8.23 -21.30
C GLY A 55 -1.46 -8.89 -20.79
N ASP A 56 -0.42 -8.13 -20.41
CA ASP A 56 0.77 -8.70 -19.77
C ASP A 56 0.45 -9.26 -18.38
N VAL A 57 0.93 -10.48 -18.13
CA VAL A 57 0.89 -11.12 -16.81
C VAL A 57 2.31 -11.45 -16.40
N PHE A 58 2.75 -10.89 -15.28
CA PHE A 58 4.11 -11.09 -14.80
C PHE A 58 4.19 -10.98 -13.28
N SER A 59 5.28 -11.47 -12.72
CA SER A 59 5.55 -11.38 -11.29
C SER A 59 6.80 -10.54 -11.07
N VAL A 60 6.75 -9.62 -10.10
CA VAL A 60 7.91 -8.81 -9.71
C VAL A 60 8.11 -8.87 -8.20
N THR A 61 9.34 -9.13 -7.79
CA THR A 61 9.74 -9.08 -6.38
C THR A 61 10.29 -7.69 -6.07
N VAL A 62 9.65 -7.00 -5.13
CA VAL A 62 9.99 -5.64 -4.72
C VAL A 62 10.56 -5.67 -3.30
N THR A 63 11.77 -5.13 -3.15
CA THR A 63 12.42 -4.97 -1.85
C THR A 63 11.68 -3.94 -0.99
N PRO A 64 11.79 -4.01 0.35
CA PRO A 64 11.11 -3.05 1.23
C PRO A 64 11.43 -1.59 0.88
N GLU A 65 12.66 -1.28 0.46
CA GLU A 65 13.08 0.07 0.07
C GLU A 65 12.29 0.64 -1.13
N LYS A 66 11.85 -0.23 -2.04
CA LYS A 66 11.05 0.13 -3.22
C LYS A 66 9.55 -0.13 -3.04
N ALA A 67 9.15 -0.77 -1.94
CA ALA A 67 7.76 -1.03 -1.56
C ALA A 67 7.28 -0.06 -0.48
N TYR A 68 7.09 -0.53 0.74
CA TYR A 68 6.56 0.24 1.88
C TYR A 68 7.64 0.86 2.78
N GLY A 69 8.88 0.87 2.31
CA GLY A 69 10.07 1.29 3.05
C GLY A 69 10.60 0.20 4.00
N PRO A 70 11.86 0.36 4.47
CA PRO A 70 12.39 -0.47 5.55
C PRO A 70 11.60 -0.21 6.84
N ARG A 71 11.42 -1.26 7.64
CA ARG A 71 10.85 -1.10 8.98
C ARG A 71 11.81 -0.25 9.81
N LYS A 72 11.33 0.88 10.30
CA LYS A 72 12.12 1.80 11.11
C LYS A 72 12.01 1.36 12.58
N PRO A 73 13.10 0.90 13.22
CA PRO A 73 13.06 0.54 14.63
C PRO A 73 12.71 1.75 15.51
N ASP A 74 13.09 2.96 15.10
CA ASP A 74 12.75 4.22 15.77
C ASP A 74 11.33 4.74 15.47
N ALA A 75 10.55 4.05 14.63
CA ALA A 75 9.13 4.38 14.42
C ALA A 75 8.21 3.80 15.51
N ILE A 76 8.80 3.37 16.63
CA ILE A 76 8.09 3.06 17.86
C ILE A 76 7.80 4.38 18.59
N GLN A 77 6.52 4.72 18.69
CA GLN A 77 6.06 5.87 19.44
C GLN A 77 5.47 5.44 20.77
N ARG A 78 5.82 6.17 21.83
CA ARG A 78 5.22 5.97 23.14
C ARG A 78 3.96 6.81 23.24
N VAL A 79 2.80 6.15 23.27
CA VAL A 79 1.50 6.81 23.34
C VAL A 79 0.79 6.47 24.66
N PRO A 80 0.05 7.41 25.26
CA PRO A 80 -0.79 7.11 26.41
C PRO A 80 -1.86 6.07 26.03
N ILE A 81 -2.10 5.08 26.89
CA ILE A 81 -3.08 4.00 26.60
C ILE A 81 -4.48 4.56 26.35
N LYS A 82 -4.82 5.70 26.96
CA LYS A 82 -6.07 6.43 26.75
C LYS A 82 -6.30 6.91 25.30
N HIS A 83 -5.24 7.06 24.50
CA HIS A 83 -5.34 7.47 23.09
C HIS A 83 -5.46 6.27 22.14
N LEU A 84 -5.27 5.05 22.65
CA LEU A 84 -5.48 3.84 21.87
C LEU A 84 -6.96 3.50 21.85
N VAL A 85 -7.50 3.37 20.64
CA VAL A 85 -8.88 2.99 20.39
C VAL A 85 -8.91 1.62 19.71
N GLY A 86 -9.84 0.76 20.13
CA GLY A 86 -10.05 -0.56 19.53
C GLY A 86 -10.12 -1.72 20.54
N ALA A 87 -9.58 -1.56 21.76
CA ALA A 87 -9.65 -2.60 22.78
C ALA A 87 -9.75 -2.04 24.20
N LYS A 88 -10.44 -2.77 25.09
CA LYS A 88 -10.47 -2.48 26.55
C LYS A 88 -9.18 -2.89 27.26
N ARG A 89 -8.46 -3.89 26.74
CA ARG A 89 -7.17 -4.38 27.25
C ARG A 89 -6.22 -4.59 26.10
N TRP A 90 -5.09 -3.91 26.14
CA TRP A 90 -4.06 -3.99 25.12
C TRP A 90 -3.06 -5.10 25.43
N LYS A 91 -2.64 -5.81 24.39
CA LYS A 91 -1.55 -6.79 24.42
C LYS A 91 -0.58 -6.50 23.27
N PRO A 92 0.71 -6.85 23.42
CA PRO A 92 1.65 -6.86 22.31
C PRO A 92 1.10 -7.67 21.12
N GLY A 93 1.27 -7.14 19.91
CA GLY A 93 0.78 -7.73 18.66
C GLY A 93 -0.65 -7.35 18.27
N MET A 94 -1.38 -6.59 19.11
CA MET A 94 -2.72 -6.08 18.74
C MET A 94 -2.60 -4.85 17.84
N ILE A 95 -3.50 -4.70 16.87
CA ILE A 95 -3.65 -3.46 16.10
C ILE A 95 -4.50 -2.49 16.91
N ALA A 96 -3.97 -1.29 17.14
CA ALA A 96 -4.67 -0.18 17.77
C ALA A 96 -4.87 0.95 16.76
N GLN A 97 -5.94 1.73 16.95
CA GLN A 97 -6.12 2.98 16.24
C GLN A 97 -5.70 4.13 17.15
N VAL A 98 -4.83 5.02 16.66
CA VAL A 98 -4.41 6.23 17.36
C VAL A 98 -4.85 7.44 16.55
N GLN A 99 -5.35 8.45 17.25
CA GLN A 99 -5.67 9.71 16.62
C GLN A 99 -4.41 10.56 16.56
N THR A 100 -3.91 10.80 15.35
CA THR A 100 -2.76 11.68 15.09
C THR A 100 -3.27 13.00 14.52
N GLU A 101 -2.40 14.02 14.46
CA GLU A 101 -2.73 15.31 13.83
C GLU A 101 -3.10 15.16 12.34
N LYS A 102 -2.64 14.08 11.69
CA LYS A 102 -2.97 13.73 10.30
C LYS A 102 -4.19 12.82 10.18
N GLY A 103 -4.95 12.63 11.26
CA GLY A 103 -6.12 11.76 11.32
C GLY A 103 -5.87 10.43 12.04
N PRO A 104 -6.90 9.56 12.10
CA PRO A 104 -6.80 8.24 12.70
C PRO A 104 -5.83 7.35 11.92
N ARG A 105 -4.93 6.67 12.64
CA ARG A 105 -3.93 5.78 12.05
C ARG A 105 -3.89 4.46 12.80
N HIS A 106 -3.80 3.35 12.07
CA HIS A 106 -3.59 2.04 12.65
C HIS A 106 -2.11 1.85 12.99
N VAL A 107 -1.84 1.32 14.18
CA VAL A 107 -0.51 1.04 14.71
C VAL A 107 -0.50 -0.33 15.36
N LEU A 108 0.65 -1.00 15.38
CA LEU A 108 0.79 -2.27 16.07
C LEU A 108 1.30 -2.02 17.48
N VAL A 109 0.61 -2.54 18.50
CA VAL A 109 1.08 -2.45 19.89
C VAL A 109 2.32 -3.32 20.05
N ALA A 110 3.50 -2.71 20.21
CA ALA A 110 4.75 -3.43 20.42
C ALA A 110 4.92 -3.82 21.89
N LYS A 111 4.57 -2.92 22.81
CA LYS A 111 4.66 -3.16 24.26
C LYS A 111 3.60 -2.38 25.01
N VAL A 112 3.06 -2.97 26.07
CA VAL A 112 2.06 -2.32 26.93
C VAL A 112 2.65 -2.13 28.31
N GLY A 113 2.66 -0.90 28.80
CA GLY A 113 2.98 -0.55 30.18
C GLY A 113 1.73 -0.20 31.01
N HIS A 114 1.91 0.42 32.17
CA HIS A 114 0.80 0.80 33.05
C HIS A 114 0.01 2.04 32.56
N LYS A 115 0.71 3.09 32.11
CA LYS A 115 0.09 4.36 31.65
C LYS A 115 0.33 4.63 30.16
N PHE A 116 1.38 4.03 29.61
CA PHE A 116 1.84 4.23 28.24
C PHE A 116 2.03 2.89 27.56
N ALA A 117 1.81 2.85 26.26
CA ALA A 117 2.13 1.74 25.38
C ALA A 117 3.08 2.23 24.28
N ASP A 118 4.02 1.37 23.91
CA ASP A 118 4.89 1.56 22.78
C ASP A 118 4.18 0.96 21.56
N VAL A 119 3.88 1.81 20.58
CA VAL A 119 3.20 1.43 19.35
C VAL A 119 4.12 1.62 18.17
N ASP A 120 4.16 0.61 17.32
CA ASP A 120 4.87 0.64 16.06
C ASP A 120 3.98 1.31 15.01
N THR A 121 4.46 2.45 14.50
CA THR A 121 3.79 3.26 13.47
C THR A 121 4.21 2.88 12.05
N ASN A 122 5.05 1.86 11.88
CA ASN A 122 5.40 1.32 10.57
C ASN A 122 4.16 0.79 9.85
N HIS A 123 4.18 0.84 8.52
CA HIS A 123 3.20 0.14 7.70
C HIS A 123 3.25 -1.37 8.03
N PRO A 124 2.12 -2.10 8.08
CA PRO A 124 2.11 -3.53 8.38
C PRO A 124 3.01 -4.37 7.46
N MET A 125 3.23 -3.88 6.23
CA MET A 125 4.08 -4.50 5.21
C MET A 125 5.49 -3.88 5.11
N ALA A 126 5.85 -2.91 5.97
CA ALA A 126 7.17 -2.29 5.96
C ALA A 126 8.26 -3.29 6.38
N GLY A 127 9.42 -3.20 5.73
CA GLY A 127 10.56 -4.09 5.99
C GLY A 127 10.44 -5.49 5.44
N ARG A 128 9.38 -5.80 4.67
CA ARG A 128 9.20 -7.10 4.03
C ARG A 128 9.48 -7.01 2.53
N THR A 129 10.13 -8.03 1.99
CA THR A 129 10.20 -8.25 0.55
C THR A 129 8.88 -8.83 0.09
N LEU A 130 8.25 -8.21 -0.91
CA LEU A 130 6.94 -8.62 -1.40
C LEU A 130 7.03 -8.99 -2.87
N THR A 131 6.38 -10.09 -3.24
CA THR A 131 6.26 -10.50 -4.64
C THR A 131 4.86 -10.15 -5.12
N PHE A 132 4.79 -9.31 -6.15
CA PHE A 132 3.56 -8.87 -6.79
C PHE A 132 3.37 -9.65 -8.08
N ASP A 133 2.34 -10.49 -8.15
CA ASP A 133 1.83 -11.03 -9.40
C ASP A 133 0.86 -10.02 -9.99
N ILE A 134 1.19 -9.43 -11.14
CA ILE A 134 0.39 -8.40 -11.79
C ILE A 134 -0.23 -8.98 -13.06
N ASN A 135 -1.48 -8.62 -13.29
CA ASN A 135 -2.20 -8.84 -14.53
C ASN A 135 -2.74 -7.50 -15.03
N ILE A 136 -2.14 -6.96 -16.09
CA ILE A 136 -2.57 -5.70 -16.69
C ILE A 136 -3.79 -5.96 -17.55
N LEU A 137 -4.89 -5.30 -17.23
CA LEU A 137 -6.16 -5.45 -17.93
C LEU A 137 -6.30 -4.42 -19.04
N GLU A 138 -6.02 -3.16 -18.74
CA GLU A 138 -6.20 -2.06 -19.67
C GLU A 138 -5.15 -0.97 -19.42
N VAL A 139 -4.74 -0.31 -20.49
CA VAL A 139 -3.87 0.87 -20.48
C VAL A 139 -4.54 1.90 -21.37
N ARG A 140 -4.81 3.08 -20.82
CA ARG A 140 -5.42 4.21 -21.53
C ARG A 140 -4.73 5.51 -21.18
N ASP A 141 -4.89 6.52 -22.02
CA ASP A 141 -4.50 7.89 -21.65
C ASP A 141 -5.36 8.42 -20.49
N ALA A 142 -4.72 9.17 -19.59
CA ALA A 142 -5.40 9.85 -18.50
C ALA A 142 -6.20 11.04 -19.01
N ASP A 143 -7.37 11.27 -18.40
CA ASP A 143 -8.15 12.47 -18.69
C ASP A 143 -7.49 13.73 -18.08
N ALA A 144 -7.85 14.90 -18.58
CA ALA A 144 -7.31 16.17 -18.09
C ALA A 144 -7.59 16.38 -16.59
N GLU A 145 -8.73 15.88 -16.11
CA GLU A 145 -9.11 15.93 -14.69
C GLU A 145 -8.23 15.00 -13.83
N GLU A 146 -7.94 13.79 -14.29
CA GLU A 146 -7.07 12.83 -13.60
C GLU A 146 -5.62 13.34 -13.51
N LEU A 147 -5.15 14.00 -14.58
CA LEU A 147 -3.84 14.66 -14.60
C LEU A 147 -3.78 15.87 -13.68
N ALA A 148 -4.85 16.65 -13.60
CA ALA A 148 -4.95 17.78 -12.67
C ALA A 148 -5.02 17.31 -11.21
N HIS A 149 -5.66 16.17 -10.96
CA HIS A 149 -5.82 15.59 -9.62
C HIS A 149 -4.65 14.69 -9.19
N GLY A 150 -3.80 14.26 -10.13
CA GLY A 150 -2.63 13.41 -9.88
C GLY A 150 -2.97 11.97 -9.47
N HIS A 151 -4.20 11.51 -9.71
CA HIS A 151 -4.63 10.14 -9.46
C HIS A 151 -5.68 9.70 -10.46
N ALA A 152 -5.69 8.40 -10.78
CA ALA A 152 -6.74 7.81 -11.61
C ALA A 152 -8.07 7.84 -10.85
N HIS A 153 -9.14 8.22 -11.54
CA HIS A 153 -10.49 7.95 -11.04
C HIS A 153 -10.76 6.47 -11.33
N GLY A 154 -11.40 5.76 -10.40
CA GLY A 154 -11.58 4.30 -10.45
C GLY A 154 -12.31 3.82 -11.73
N PRO A 155 -12.58 2.49 -11.87
CA PRO A 155 -13.25 1.96 -13.04
C PRO A 155 -14.58 2.70 -13.28
N GLY A 156 -14.65 3.51 -14.35
CA GLY A 156 -15.82 4.34 -14.67
C GLY A 156 -15.66 5.85 -14.48
N GLY A 157 -14.50 6.36 -14.05
CA GLY A 157 -14.16 7.79 -14.18
C GLY A 157 -15.07 8.76 -13.42
N HIS A 158 -15.66 8.36 -12.30
CA HIS A 158 -16.56 9.21 -11.53
C HIS A 158 -16.04 9.44 -10.10
N HIS A 159 -15.90 10.72 -9.75
CA HIS A 159 -16.23 11.23 -8.42
C HIS A 159 -17.59 11.92 -8.51
#